data_AF-A0A917QH22-F1
#
_entry.id   AF-A0A917QH22-F1
#
_cell.length_a   1.000
_cell.length_b   1.000
_cell.length_c   1.000
_cell.angle_alpha   90.00
_cell.angle_beta   90.00
_cell.angle_gamma   90.00
#
_symmetry.space_group_name_H-M   'P 1'
#
loop_
_entity.id
_entity.type
_entity.pdbx_description
1 polymer ?
#
loop_
_entity_poly.entity_id
_entity_poly.type
_entity_poly.pdbx_seq_one_letter_code
_entity_poly.pdbx_strand_id
1 'polypeptide(L)'
;MTRLRTVLLICALLFTALGCELAAPGQTDSEEKVTILGAWTGPQETGFKKLLDELDIPYEYEGTAAQREVLLSQVQAGEPPDIVIMPGLGELAEYAHQERLQKLDDDDFEKSEYGPALAALRQRLRRGVLGAAEGRPEEHRLAPQGY
;
A
#
# COMPACT_ATOMS: atom_id res chain seq x y z
N MET A 1 3.99 -62.65 1.16
CA MET A 1 3.20 -61.42 1.39
C MET A 1 4.00 -60.25 1.97
N THR A 2 5.20 -60.45 2.52
CA THR A 2 6.07 -59.37 3.04
C THR A 2 6.77 -58.58 1.93
N ARG A 3 7.27 -59.25 0.88
CA ARG A 3 7.91 -58.60 -0.29
C ARG A 3 6.97 -57.62 -1.01
N LEU A 4 5.68 -57.95 -1.12
CA LEU A 4 4.67 -57.11 -1.75
C LEU A 4 4.37 -55.85 -0.91
N ARG A 5 4.35 -55.99 0.43
CA ARG A 5 4.21 -54.84 1.36
C ARG A 5 5.43 -53.92 1.32
N THR A 6 6.63 -54.48 1.20
CA THR A 6 7.86 -53.69 1.09
C THR A 6 7.92 -52.92 -0.22
N VAL A 7 7.52 -53.53 -1.35
CA VAL A 7 7.46 -52.83 -2.65
C VAL A 7 6.42 -51.71 -2.63
N LEU A 8 5.26 -51.93 -2.01
CA LEU A 8 4.18 -50.94 -1.94
C LEU A 8 4.54 -49.73 -1.05
N LEU A 9 5.30 -49.97 0.03
CA LEU A 9 5.85 -48.88 0.87
C LEU A 9 6.93 -48.07 0.15
N ILE A 10 7.79 -48.70 -0.65
CA ILE A 10 8.83 -48.00 -1.43
C ILE A 10 8.19 -47.17 -2.55
N CYS A 11 7.16 -47.70 -3.24
CA CYS A 11 6.41 -46.94 -4.24
C CYS A 11 5.66 -45.74 -3.64
N ALA A 12 5.07 -45.88 -2.45
CA ALA A 12 4.40 -44.77 -1.77
C ALA A 12 5.37 -43.68 -1.33
N LEU A 13 6.60 -44.04 -0.93
CA LEU A 13 7.63 -43.11 -0.48
C LEU A 13 8.35 -42.40 -1.63
N LEU A 14 8.38 -43.02 -2.83
CA LEU A 14 8.87 -42.38 -4.06
C LEU A 14 7.86 -41.38 -4.65
N PHE A 15 6.54 -41.58 -4.41
CA PHE A 15 5.51 -40.70 -4.96
C PHE A 15 5.41 -39.34 -4.24
N THR A 16 5.89 -39.23 -3.00
CA THR A 16 5.91 -37.96 -2.24
C THR A 16 7.07 -37.03 -2.60
N ALA A 17 7.99 -37.47 -3.47
CA ALA A 17 9.10 -36.64 -3.97
C ALA A 17 8.79 -35.96 -5.32
N LEU A 18 7.69 -36.32 -6.00
CA LEU A 18 7.05 -35.46 -7.00
C LEU A 18 6.08 -34.53 -6.27
N GLY A 19 6.63 -33.66 -5.42
CA GLY A 19 5.90 -32.47 -5.02
C GLY A 19 5.51 -31.73 -6.29
N CYS A 20 4.21 -31.52 -6.47
CA CYS A 20 3.70 -30.58 -7.45
C CYS A 20 4.39 -29.23 -7.22
N GLU A 21 5.43 -28.94 -7.99
CA GLU A 21 5.60 -27.58 -8.48
C GLU A 21 4.36 -27.32 -9.31
N LEU A 22 3.37 -26.72 -8.66
CA LEU A 22 2.28 -26.04 -9.32
C LEU A 22 2.96 -24.93 -10.11
N ALA A 23 3.40 -25.26 -11.32
CA ALA A 23 3.88 -24.28 -12.28
C ALA A 23 2.72 -23.29 -12.46
N ALA A 24 2.87 -22.12 -11.84
CA ALA A 24 2.00 -21.00 -12.08
C ALA A 24 1.95 -20.80 -13.60
N PRO A 25 0.75 -20.73 -14.21
CA PRO A 25 0.64 -20.56 -15.64
C PRO A 25 1.28 -19.22 -16.01
N GLY A 26 2.34 -19.31 -16.82
CA GLY A 26 2.84 -18.27 -17.71
C GLY A 26 2.84 -16.85 -17.15
N GLN A 27 4.00 -16.42 -16.64
CA GLN A 27 4.49 -15.09 -17.01
C GLN A 27 4.73 -15.13 -18.54
N THR A 28 3.66 -14.97 -19.30
CA THR A 28 3.76 -14.34 -20.61
C THR A 28 4.43 -12.99 -20.41
N ASP A 29 5.30 -12.58 -21.35
CA ASP A 29 5.87 -11.23 -21.52
C ASP A 29 4.78 -10.12 -21.45
N SER A 30 4.16 -9.93 -20.30
CA SER A 30 3.44 -8.72 -19.97
C SER A 30 4.51 -7.76 -19.51
N GLU A 31 4.72 -6.72 -20.31
CA GLU A 31 5.44 -5.53 -19.90
C GLU A 31 5.07 -5.19 -18.45
N GLU A 32 6.08 -5.16 -17.56
CA GLU A 32 5.88 -4.95 -16.13
C GLU A 32 5.23 -3.58 -15.93
N LYS A 33 3.96 -3.56 -15.49
CA LYS A 33 3.19 -2.35 -15.34
C LYS A 33 3.40 -1.76 -13.96
N VAL A 34 3.54 -0.44 -13.90
CA VAL A 34 3.53 0.28 -12.62
C VAL A 34 2.12 0.28 -12.05
N THR A 35 1.96 -0.33 -10.88
CA THR A 35 0.68 -0.42 -10.16
C THR A 35 0.47 0.82 -9.29
N ILE A 36 -0.69 1.47 -9.42
CA ILE A 36 -1.00 2.74 -8.77
C ILE A 36 -2.36 2.63 -8.09
N LEU A 37 -2.38 2.77 -6.76
CA LEU A 37 -3.60 2.74 -5.95
C LEU A 37 -4.02 4.15 -5.53
N GLY A 38 -5.25 4.55 -5.87
CA GLY A 38 -5.79 5.88 -5.60
C GLY A 38 -7.21 5.89 -5.07
N ALA A 39 -7.58 6.97 -4.37
CA ALA A 39 -8.95 7.19 -3.90
C ALA A 39 -9.87 7.78 -4.99
N TRP A 40 -9.31 8.21 -6.12
CA TRP A 40 -10.08 8.82 -7.20
C TRP A 40 -10.80 7.76 -8.01
N THR A 41 -12.11 7.97 -8.20
CA THR A 41 -13.01 7.09 -8.94
C THR A 41 -13.83 7.89 -9.96
N GLY A 42 -14.43 7.21 -10.93
CA GLY A 42 -15.36 7.81 -11.89
C GLY A 42 -14.71 8.93 -12.74
N PRO A 43 -15.27 10.16 -12.76
CA PRO A 43 -14.70 11.25 -13.56
C PRO A 43 -13.27 11.65 -13.15
N GLN A 44 -12.94 11.56 -11.87
CA GLN A 44 -11.60 11.92 -11.36
C GLN A 44 -10.56 10.89 -11.82
N GLU A 45 -10.91 9.61 -11.74
CA GLU A 45 -10.09 8.52 -12.29
C GLU A 45 -9.85 8.70 -13.78
N THR A 46 -10.89 9.04 -14.55
CA THR A 46 -10.76 9.29 -15.99
C THR A 46 -9.80 10.45 -16.27
N GLY A 47 -9.88 11.52 -15.48
CA GLY A 47 -8.95 12.65 -15.59
C GLY A 47 -7.52 12.26 -15.25
N PHE A 48 -7.32 11.47 -14.19
CA PHE A 48 -6.00 11.02 -13.77
C PHE A 48 -5.35 10.07 -14.77
N LYS A 49 -6.10 9.10 -15.30
CA LYS A 49 -5.63 8.18 -16.34
C LYS A 49 -5.13 8.91 -17.58
N LYS A 50 -5.81 9.97 -18.02
CA LYS A 50 -5.34 10.80 -19.14
C LYS A 50 -3.97 11.45 -18.88
N LEU A 51 -3.68 11.86 -17.64
CA LEU A 51 -2.36 12.40 -17.29
C LEU A 51 -1.30 11.31 -17.31
N LEU A 52 -1.62 10.10 -16.85
CA LEU A 52 -0.71 8.96 -16.91
C LEU A 52 -0.44 8.51 -18.35
N ASP A 53 -1.45 8.59 -19.24
CA ASP A 53 -1.30 8.28 -20.66
C ASP A 53 -0.29 9.20 -21.37
N GLU A 54 -0.04 10.42 -20.86
CA GLU A 54 0.97 11.35 -21.39
C GLU A 54 2.41 10.96 -21.02
N LEU A 55 2.59 10.10 -20.01
CA LEU A 55 3.90 9.70 -19.49
C LEU A 55 4.56 8.56 -20.28
N ASP A 56 3.85 7.94 -21.23
CA ASP A 56 4.31 6.80 -22.04
C ASP A 56 4.88 5.64 -21.20
N ILE A 57 4.32 5.43 -20.00
CA ILE A 57 4.67 4.32 -19.11
C ILE A 57 3.51 3.32 -19.04
N PRO A 58 3.77 2.01 -19.09
CA PRO A 58 2.76 0.99 -18.86
C PRO A 58 2.33 1.05 -17.38
N TYR A 59 1.04 1.30 -17.14
CA TYR A 59 0.51 1.43 -15.78
C TYR A 59 -0.79 0.64 -15.57
N GLU A 60 -1.08 0.34 -14.31
CA GLU A 60 -2.36 -0.16 -13.84
C GLU A 60 -2.85 0.72 -12.69
N TYR A 61 -3.94 1.47 -12.91
CA TYR A 61 -4.55 2.31 -11.88
C TYR A 61 -5.79 1.66 -11.30
N GLU A 62 -5.77 1.42 -9.98
CA GLU A 62 -6.91 1.00 -9.20
C GLU A 62 -7.49 2.18 -8.41
N GLY A 63 -8.66 2.65 -8.85
CA GLY A 63 -9.43 3.68 -8.16
C GLY A 63 -10.46 3.05 -7.21
N THR A 64 -10.36 3.32 -5.91
CA THR A 64 -11.33 2.78 -4.93
C THR A 64 -11.60 3.74 -3.78
N ALA A 65 -12.87 3.84 -3.37
CA ALA A 65 -13.25 4.56 -2.16
C ALA A 65 -12.79 3.85 -0.88
N ALA A 66 -12.54 2.54 -0.96
CA ALA A 66 -12.04 1.69 0.13
C ALA A 66 -10.51 1.51 0.04
N GLN A 67 -9.79 2.58 -0.31
CA GLN A 67 -8.35 2.54 -0.58
C GLN A 67 -7.55 1.93 0.58
N ARG A 68 -7.92 2.26 1.82
CA ARG A 68 -7.20 1.80 3.01
C ARG A 68 -7.31 0.28 3.18
N GLU A 69 -8.51 -0.26 3.02
CA GLU A 69 -8.77 -1.69 3.14
C GLU A 69 -8.08 -2.47 2.03
N VAL A 70 -8.12 -1.95 0.80
CA VAL A 70 -7.43 -2.55 -0.35
C VAL A 70 -5.92 -2.54 -0.14
N LEU A 71 -5.34 -1.39 0.25
CA LEU A 71 -3.90 -1.28 0.53
C LEU A 71 -3.47 -2.25 1.62
N LEU A 72 -4.22 -2.30 2.73
CA LEU A 72 -3.90 -3.21 3.83
C LEU A 72 -3.93 -4.66 3.36
N SER A 73 -4.93 -5.05 2.57
CA SER A 73 -5.05 -6.40 2.01
C SER A 73 -3.88 -6.73 1.08
N GLN A 74 -3.54 -5.84 0.14
CA GLN A 74 -2.44 -5.99 -0.81
C GLN A 74 -1.08 -6.15 -0.10
N VAL A 75 -0.80 -5.28 0.88
CA VAL A 75 0.44 -5.38 1.66
C VAL A 75 0.48 -6.67 2.50
N GLN A 76 -0.65 -7.11 3.07
CA GLN A 76 -0.72 -8.38 3.82
C GLN A 76 -0.56 -9.60 2.91
N ALA A 77 -1.04 -9.52 1.67
CA ALA A 77 -0.88 -10.56 0.66
C ALA A 77 0.55 -10.65 0.10
N GLY A 78 1.40 -9.66 0.38
CA GLY A 78 2.75 -9.58 -0.18
C GLY A 78 2.79 -9.05 -1.61
N GLU A 79 1.70 -8.40 -2.05
CA GLU A 79 1.55 -7.80 -3.38
C GLU A 79 1.22 -6.30 -3.21
N PRO A 80 2.09 -5.49 -2.57
CA PRO A 80 1.84 -4.07 -2.42
C PRO A 80 1.88 -3.37 -3.80
N PRO A 81 1.10 -2.29 -3.99
CA PRO A 81 1.23 -1.48 -5.19
C PRO A 81 2.56 -0.71 -5.18
N ASP A 82 3.07 -0.38 -6.36
CA ASP A 82 4.30 0.40 -6.51
C ASP A 82 4.12 1.85 -6.01
N ILE A 83 2.94 2.41 -6.26
CA ILE A 83 2.59 3.79 -5.89
C ILE A 83 1.22 3.82 -5.19
N VAL A 84 1.14 4.52 -4.06
CA VAL A 84 -0.12 4.83 -3.38
C VAL A 84 -0.30 6.33 -3.27
N ILE A 85 -1.44 6.84 -3.74
CA ILE A 85 -1.83 8.24 -3.56
C ILE A 85 -2.54 8.39 -2.21
N MET A 86 -1.78 8.68 -1.14
CA MET A 86 -2.36 8.76 0.20
C MET A 86 -2.96 10.14 0.52
N PRO A 87 -4.26 10.21 0.91
CA PRO A 87 -4.92 11.48 1.19
C PRO A 87 -4.53 12.08 2.55
N GLY A 88 -4.04 11.26 3.49
CA GLY A 88 -3.78 11.65 4.88
C GLY A 88 -2.32 11.47 5.31
N LEU A 89 -1.77 12.50 5.96
CA LEU A 89 -0.40 12.49 6.48
C LEU A 89 -0.20 11.59 7.70
N GLY A 90 -1.26 11.37 8.50
CA GLY A 90 -1.21 10.45 9.63
C GLY A 90 -0.98 9.01 9.17
N GLU A 91 -1.74 8.58 8.17
CA GLU A 91 -1.61 7.27 7.53
C GLU A 91 -0.22 7.09 6.89
N LEU A 92 0.29 8.10 6.19
CA LEU A 92 1.67 8.11 5.68
C LEU A 92 2.71 7.91 6.80
N ALA A 93 2.53 8.57 7.95
CA ALA A 93 3.44 8.45 9.08
C ALA A 93 3.42 7.05 9.70
N GLU A 94 2.27 6.37 9.73
CA GLU A 94 2.15 4.99 10.21
C GLU A 94 2.92 4.01 9.31
N TYR A 95 2.75 4.10 7.99
CA TYR A 95 3.53 3.27 7.04
C TYR A 95 5.03 3.58 7.09
N ALA A 96 5.42 4.85 7.30
CA ALA A 96 6.81 5.24 7.48
C ALA A 96 7.41 4.62 8.76
N HIS A 97 6.67 4.64 9.87
CA HIS A 97 7.11 4.03 11.14
C HIS A 97 7.27 2.51 11.04
N GLN A 98 6.48 1.87 10.18
CA GLN A 98 6.57 0.44 9.90
C GLN A 98 7.65 0.08 8.86
N GLU A 99 8.45 1.06 8.39
CA GLU A 99 9.47 0.86 7.36
C GLU A 99 8.91 0.30 6.03
N ARG A 100 7.65 0.61 5.72
CA ARG A 100 6.93 0.13 4.52
C ARG A 100 6.95 1.11 3.35
N LEU A 101 7.72 2.20 3.46
CA LEU A 101 7.80 3.24 2.43
C LEU A 101 9.23 3.37 1.93
N GLN A 102 9.37 3.43 0.61
CA GLN A 102 10.61 3.88 0.00
C GLN A 102 10.74 5.40 0.18
N LYS A 103 11.88 5.85 0.69
CA LYS A 103 12.19 7.27 0.79
C LYS A 103 12.60 7.78 -0.59
N LEU A 104 12.00 8.88 -1.02
CA LEU A 104 12.44 9.65 -2.19
C LEU A 104 13.66 10.49 -1.82
N ASP A 105 14.66 10.49 -2.70
CA ASP A 105 15.87 11.28 -2.54
C ASP A 105 15.65 12.73 -2.96
N ASP A 106 16.48 13.62 -2.43
CA ASP A 106 16.35 15.05 -2.63
C ASP A 106 16.62 15.48 -4.08
N ASP A 107 17.22 14.59 -4.89
CA ASP A 107 17.48 14.77 -6.32
C ASP A 107 16.32 14.24 -7.20
N ASP A 108 15.37 13.49 -6.62
CA ASP A 108 14.22 12.94 -7.35
C ASP A 108 13.12 13.98 -7.58
N PHE A 109 13.19 15.15 -6.92
CA PHE A 109 12.20 16.20 -7.04
C PHE A 109 12.75 17.60 -6.76
N GLU A 110 12.29 18.58 -7.54
CA GLU A 110 12.66 19.98 -7.35
C GLU A 110 11.88 20.59 -6.18
N LYS A 111 12.55 20.73 -5.04
CA LYS A 111 11.94 21.27 -3.81
C LYS A 111 11.32 22.65 -3.98
N SER A 112 11.84 23.46 -4.91
CA SER A 112 11.30 24.79 -5.19
C SER A 112 9.92 24.78 -5.83
N GLU A 113 9.52 23.67 -6.45
CA GLU A 113 8.20 23.51 -7.06
C GLU A 113 7.11 23.27 -6.01
N TYR A 114 7.49 22.88 -4.80
CA TYR A 114 6.57 22.64 -3.70
C TYR A 114 6.43 23.88 -2.81
N GLY A 115 5.18 24.34 -2.67
CA GLY A 115 4.85 25.55 -1.94
C GLY A 115 5.17 25.51 -0.43
N PRO A 116 5.07 26.67 0.25
CA PRO A 116 5.45 26.85 1.66
C PRO A 116 4.71 25.90 2.64
N ALA A 117 3.56 25.36 2.24
CA ALA A 117 2.81 24.36 3.00
C ALA A 117 3.62 23.08 3.25
N LEU A 118 4.38 22.59 2.26
CA LEU A 118 5.19 21.38 2.39
C LEU A 118 6.41 21.62 3.28
N ALA A 119 7.01 22.81 3.18
CA ALA A 119 8.10 23.25 4.06
C ALA A 119 7.65 23.34 5.53
N ALA A 120 6.47 23.93 5.78
CA ALA A 120 5.87 24.02 7.11
C ALA A 120 5.54 22.63 7.68
N LEU A 121 5.05 21.72 6.84
CA LEU A 121 4.78 20.34 7.24
C LEU A 121 6.06 19.60 7.65
N ARG A 122 7.13 19.72 6.87
CA ARG A 122 8.44 19.12 7.21
C ARG A 122 8.93 19.61 8.57
N GLN A 123 8.73 20.89 8.88
CA GLN A 123 9.07 21.46 10.19
C GLN A 123 8.19 20.93 11.33
N ARG A 124 6.95 20.54 11.06
CA ARG A 124 6.04 19.93 12.06
C ARG A 124 6.36 18.45 12.29
N LEU A 125 6.66 17.70 11.22
CA LEU A 125 7.12 16.31 11.29
C LEU A 125 8.44 16.19 12.07
N ARG A 126 9.43 17.06 11.77
CA ARG A 126 10.69 17.13 12.53
C ARG A 126 10.51 17.46 14.02
N ARG A 127 9.40 18.12 14.38
CA ARG A 127 9.06 18.47 15.77
C ARG A 127 8.20 17.40 16.47
N GLY A 128 7.82 16.32 15.80
CA GLY A 128 7.02 15.23 16.38
C GLY A 128 5.57 15.60 16.73
N VAL A 129 5.02 16.67 16.15
CA VAL A 129 3.75 17.29 16.62
C VAL A 129 2.48 16.62 16.07
N LEU A 130 2.58 15.65 15.15
CA LEU A 130 1.40 15.04 14.52
C LEU A 130 0.69 13.97 15.36
N GLY A 131 1.30 13.48 16.46
CA GLY A 131 0.69 12.49 17.35
C GLY A 131 -0.27 13.05 18.43
N ALA A 132 -0.50 14.38 18.48
CA ALA A 132 -1.22 15.01 19.59
C ALA A 132 -2.62 15.56 19.24
N ALA A 133 -3.09 15.41 17.99
CA ALA A 133 -4.36 15.98 17.56
C ALA A 133 -5.57 15.05 17.71
N GLU A 134 -5.40 13.88 18.35
CA GLU A 134 -6.50 12.95 18.62
C GLU A 134 -6.57 12.63 20.12
N GLY A 135 -7.11 13.57 20.89
CA GLY A 135 -7.14 13.48 22.34
C GLY A 135 -8.14 14.43 22.99
N ARG A 136 -9.41 14.01 23.00
CA ARG A 136 -10.47 14.35 23.98
C ARG A 136 -11.03 15.80 23.95
N PRO A 137 -12.31 16.02 23.56
CA PRO A 137 -13.01 17.23 23.97
C PRO A 137 -13.24 17.15 25.49
N GLU A 138 -12.58 18.03 26.22
CA GLU A 138 -12.79 18.28 27.64
C GLU A 138 -14.27 18.59 27.91
N GLU A 139 -14.85 17.85 28.87
CA GLU A 139 -16.17 18.10 29.43
C GLU A 139 -16.32 19.57 29.84
N HIS A 140 -17.15 20.31 29.11
CA HIS A 140 -17.64 21.60 29.57
C HIS A 140 -18.69 21.37 30.66
N ARG A 141 -18.19 21.23 31.90
CA ARG A 141 -18.95 21.38 33.13
C ARG A 141 -19.51 22.80 33.20
N LEU A 142 -20.75 22.99 32.78
CA LEU A 142 -21.54 24.16 33.11
C LEU A 142 -22.29 23.89 34.43
N ALA A 143 -21.88 24.62 35.46
CA ALA A 143 -22.51 24.73 36.78
C ALA A 143 -23.91 25.36 36.66
N PRO A 144 -24.80 25.21 37.67
CA PRO A 144 -26.22 25.52 37.55
C PRO A 144 -26.48 27.03 37.44
N GLN A 145 -27.22 27.44 36.42
CA GLN A 145 -27.77 28.78 36.30
C GLN A 145 -28.98 28.90 37.23
N GLY A 146 -28.83 29.67 38.31
CA GLY A 146 -29.92 30.20 39.10
C GLY A 146 -29.86 31.73 39.10
N TYR A 147 -30.91 32.38 38.63
CA TYR A 147 -31.61 33.48 39.29
C TYR A 147 -32.97 33.70 38.61
#